data_AF-A0AAV0RFI8-F1
#
_entry.id   AF-A0AAV0RFI8-F1
#
_cell.length_a   1.000
_cell.length_b   1.000
_cell.length_c   1.000
_cell.angle_alpha   90.00
_cell.angle_beta   90.00
_cell.angle_gamma   90.00
#
_symmetry.space_group_name_H-M   'P 1'
#
loop_
_entity.id
_entity.type
_entity.pdbx_description
1 polymer ?
#
loop_
_entity_poly.entity_id
_entity_poly.type
_entity_poly.pdbx_seq_one_letter_code
_entity_poly.pdbx_strand_id
1 'polypeptide(L)'
;MLSWSTLEYGKRLGPQLPNARAAIRWATDYLLKCATATPGKIYVGVGDPNADHRCWERPEDMDTVRSVYSVSPSNPGSDVAGEMAAALAAASLVFRSSDRQYAGLLLRTARKVLQFALQYRGAYSDRLGSSVCPFYCSYSGYKDELLWGAAWLFRATNEVQYYNIIKSLGADDQPDLFSWDNKYSGAHVLLSRVSTQDNYSVLEFGWLFP
;
A
#
# COMPACT_ATOMS: atom_id res chain seq x y z
N MET A 1 0.17 4.20 6.31
CA MET A 1 0.65 4.76 7.59
C MET A 1 -0.28 4.60 8.80
N LEU A 2 -1.57 4.97 8.74
CA LEU A 2 -2.46 4.93 9.91
C LEU A 2 -2.53 3.53 10.57
N SER A 3 -2.62 2.46 9.76
CA SER A 3 -2.56 1.08 10.25
C SER A 3 -1.26 0.77 11.00
N TRP A 4 -0.11 1.20 10.48
CA TRP A 4 1.19 0.99 11.14
C TRP A 4 1.20 1.66 12.51
N SER A 5 0.84 2.95 12.59
CA SER A 5 0.79 3.67 13.87
C SER A 5 -0.17 3.02 14.88
N THR A 6 -1.29 2.47 14.41
CA THR A 6 -2.28 1.79 15.26
C THR A 6 -1.73 0.47 15.80
N LEU A 7 -0.92 -0.26 15.02
CA LEU A 7 -0.24 -1.47 15.49
C LEU A 7 0.82 -1.15 16.54
N GLU A 8 1.58 -0.08 16.34
CA GLU A 8 2.69 0.29 17.24
C GLU A 8 2.23 0.96 18.52
N TYR A 9 1.26 1.87 18.40
CA TYR A 9 0.89 2.79 19.47
C TYR A 9 -0.59 2.69 19.84
N GLY A 10 -1.32 1.69 19.36
CA GLY A 10 -2.76 1.54 19.60
C GLY A 10 -3.15 1.54 21.08
N LYS A 11 -2.29 1.00 21.96
CA LYS A 11 -2.49 1.05 23.42
C LYS A 11 -2.45 2.49 23.98
N ARG A 12 -1.66 3.37 23.36
CA ARG A 12 -1.52 4.79 23.74
C ARG A 12 -2.67 5.67 23.21
N LEU A 13 -3.44 5.18 22.23
CA LEU A 13 -4.59 5.91 21.69
C LEU A 13 -5.78 5.94 22.68
N GLY A 14 -5.81 5.02 23.65
CA GLY A 14 -6.88 4.96 24.65
C GLY A 14 -8.28 5.00 24.01
N PRO A 15 -9.12 5.99 24.35
CA PRO A 15 -10.48 6.10 23.80
C PRO A 15 -10.53 6.44 22.31
N GLN A 16 -9.41 6.82 21.68
CA GLN A 16 -9.34 7.11 20.25
C GLN A 16 -9.06 5.88 19.37
N LEU A 17 -8.71 4.72 19.97
CA LEU A 17 -8.48 3.50 19.21
C LEU A 17 -9.68 3.07 18.32
N PRO A 18 -10.94 3.17 18.78
CA PRO A 18 -12.11 2.93 17.92
C PRO A 18 -12.18 3.89 16.73
N ASN A 19 -11.87 5.17 16.91
CA ASN A 19 -11.87 6.17 15.83
C ASN A 19 -10.76 5.90 14.81
N ALA A 20 -9.57 5.53 15.26
CA ALA A 20 -8.48 5.12 14.37
C ALA A 20 -8.88 3.89 13.54
N ARG A 21 -9.53 2.89 14.16
CA ARG A 21 -10.06 1.73 13.45
C ARG A 21 -11.16 2.10 12.46
N ALA A 22 -12.07 3.02 12.81
CA ALA A 22 -13.10 3.49 11.89
C ALA A 22 -12.49 4.16 10.65
N ALA A 23 -11.49 5.04 10.84
CA ALA A 23 -10.78 5.69 9.74
C ALA A 23 -10.04 4.68 8.84
N ILE A 24 -9.35 3.69 9.42
CA ILE A 24 -8.70 2.62 8.65
C ILE A 24 -9.73 1.83 7.85
N ARG A 25 -10.85 1.42 8.47
CA ARG A 25 -11.91 0.65 7.81
C ARG A 25 -12.50 1.43 6.64
N TRP A 26 -12.78 2.72 6.82
CA TRP A 26 -13.33 3.57 5.76
C TRP A 26 -12.45 3.55 4.50
N ALA A 27 -11.14 3.74 4.69
CA ALA A 27 -10.18 3.67 3.60
C ALA A 27 -10.11 2.27 2.99
N THR A 28 -10.03 1.21 3.80
CA THR A 28 -9.90 -0.15 3.27
C THR A 28 -11.16 -0.69 2.62
N ASP A 29 -12.36 -0.24 3.02
CA ASP A 29 -13.61 -0.55 2.31
C ASP A 29 -13.59 0.02 0.89
N TYR A 30 -13.07 1.24 0.71
CA TYR A 30 -12.85 1.82 -0.61
C TYR A 30 -11.80 1.03 -1.41
N LEU A 31 -10.65 0.71 -0.81
CA LEU A 31 -9.60 -0.06 -1.49
C LEU A 31 -10.08 -1.47 -1.89
N LEU A 32 -10.90 -2.12 -1.05
CA LEU A 32 -11.52 -3.40 -1.39
C LEU A 32 -12.42 -3.28 -2.62
N LYS A 33 -13.25 -2.24 -2.71
CA LYS A 33 -14.05 -1.98 -3.92
C LYS A 33 -13.15 -1.77 -5.14
N CYS A 34 -12.12 -0.93 -5.01
CA CYS A 34 -11.17 -0.64 -6.10
C CYS A 34 -10.44 -1.88 -6.62
N ALA A 35 -10.08 -2.82 -5.73
CA ALA A 35 -9.34 -4.02 -6.08
C ALA A 35 -10.22 -5.18 -6.58
N THR A 36 -11.53 -5.16 -6.31
CA THR A 36 -12.39 -6.34 -6.52
C THR A 36 -13.60 -6.08 -7.42
N ALA A 37 -13.95 -4.83 -7.72
CA ALA A 37 -15.12 -4.49 -8.52
C ALA A 37 -15.05 -5.04 -9.96
N THR A 38 -13.86 -5.20 -10.54
CA THR A 38 -13.71 -5.73 -11.90
C THR A 38 -12.47 -6.61 -12.01
N PRO A 39 -12.61 -7.89 -12.43
CA PRO A 39 -11.46 -8.77 -12.62
C PRO A 39 -10.40 -8.18 -13.56
N GLY A 40 -9.13 -8.23 -13.15
CA GLY A 40 -8.02 -7.72 -13.95
C GLY A 40 -7.87 -6.19 -13.98
N LYS A 41 -8.65 -5.45 -13.19
CA LYS A 41 -8.49 -4.01 -13.01
C LYS A 41 -8.36 -3.65 -11.54
N ILE A 42 -7.48 -2.70 -11.24
CA ILE A 42 -7.39 -2.04 -9.94
C ILE A 42 -7.67 -0.56 -10.19
N TYR A 43 -8.69 -0.02 -9.55
CA TYR A 43 -9.03 1.40 -9.66
C TYR A 43 -8.12 2.24 -8.76
N VAL A 44 -7.58 3.33 -9.31
CA VAL A 44 -6.49 4.11 -8.70
C VAL A 44 -6.79 5.60 -8.60
N GLY A 45 -7.87 6.09 -9.22
CA GLY A 45 -8.28 7.48 -9.13
C GLY A 45 -9.73 7.68 -9.58
N VAL A 46 -10.39 8.68 -8.98
CA VAL A 46 -11.77 9.09 -9.33
C VAL A 46 -11.87 10.61 -9.28
N GLY A 47 -12.20 11.23 -10.42
CA GLY A 47 -12.21 12.68 -10.61
C GLY A 47 -11.14 13.09 -11.61
N ASP A 48 -11.51 13.88 -12.64
CA ASP A 48 -10.52 14.60 -13.42
C ASP A 48 -9.95 15.74 -12.56
N PRO A 49 -8.65 15.74 -12.23
CA PRO A 49 -8.10 16.69 -11.26
C PRO A 49 -8.17 18.13 -11.74
N ASN A 50 -8.10 18.37 -13.05
CA ASN A 50 -8.15 19.74 -13.58
C ASN A 50 -9.57 20.31 -13.50
N ALA A 51 -10.59 19.50 -13.78
CA ALA A 51 -11.99 19.89 -13.60
C ALA A 51 -12.34 20.07 -12.12
N ASP A 52 -11.91 19.14 -11.26
CA ASP A 52 -12.12 19.18 -9.82
C ASP A 52 -11.49 20.43 -9.19
N HIS A 53 -10.22 20.73 -9.48
CA HIS A 53 -9.52 21.91 -8.92
C HIS A 53 -9.99 23.25 -9.47
N ARG A 54 -10.69 23.28 -10.62
CA ARG A 54 -11.35 24.49 -11.11
C ARG A 54 -12.66 24.77 -10.40
N CYS A 55 -13.19 23.80 -9.65
CA CYS A 55 -14.42 23.94 -8.92
C CYS A 55 -14.18 24.32 -7.47
N TRP A 56 -14.85 25.37 -7.00
CA TRP A 56 -14.82 25.80 -5.60
C TRP A 56 -16.23 25.77 -5.03
N GLU A 57 -16.63 24.59 -4.57
CA GLU A 57 -17.94 24.34 -3.99
C GLU A 57 -17.86 23.26 -2.92
N ARG A 58 -18.98 22.98 -2.26
CA ARG A 58 -19.05 21.87 -1.30
C ARG A 58 -19.10 20.55 -2.08
N PRO A 59 -18.44 19.48 -1.60
CA PRO A 59 -18.40 18.20 -2.33
C PRO A 59 -19.77 17.59 -2.61
N GLU A 60 -20.79 17.88 -1.79
CA GLU A 60 -22.18 17.45 -2.01
C GLU A 60 -22.89 18.17 -3.17
N ASP A 61 -22.38 19.33 -3.59
CA ASP A 61 -22.95 20.15 -4.66
C ASP A 61 -22.27 19.89 -6.03
N MET A 62 -21.26 19.01 -6.07
CA MET A 62 -20.42 18.81 -7.24
C MET A 62 -21.13 18.22 -8.46
N ASP A 63 -20.99 18.89 -9.60
CA ASP A 63 -21.47 18.44 -10.91
C ASP A 63 -20.34 18.15 -11.93
N THR A 64 -19.08 18.28 -11.52
CA THR A 64 -17.91 18.01 -12.37
C THR A 64 -17.81 16.54 -12.79
N VAL A 65 -17.24 16.29 -13.96
CA VAL A 65 -17.03 14.92 -14.46
C VAL A 65 -16.10 14.13 -13.54
N ARG A 66 -16.60 13.02 -13.00
CA ARG A 66 -15.84 12.11 -12.13
C ARG A 66 -15.30 10.90 -12.89
N SER A 67 -14.31 11.16 -13.76
CA SER A 67 -13.59 10.12 -14.50
C SER A 67 -12.96 9.08 -13.59
N VAL A 68 -12.97 7.81 -13.98
CA VAL A 68 -12.42 6.70 -13.18
C VAL A 68 -11.19 6.14 -13.88
N TYR A 69 -10.07 6.08 -13.16
CA TYR A 69 -8.79 5.59 -13.66
C TYR A 69 -8.44 4.24 -13.05
N SER A 70 -7.82 3.35 -13.85
CA SER A 70 -7.46 2.01 -13.42
C SER A 70 -6.17 1.52 -14.05
N VAL A 71 -5.46 0.64 -13.35
CA VAL A 71 -4.35 -0.14 -13.87
C VAL A 71 -4.81 -1.57 -14.20
N SER A 72 -4.16 -2.21 -15.16
CA SER A 72 -4.49 -3.53 -15.69
C SER A 72 -3.23 -4.24 -16.22
N PRO A 73 -3.29 -5.52 -16.64
CA PRO A 73 -2.12 -6.19 -17.23
C PRO A 73 -1.51 -5.46 -18.43
N SER A 74 -2.33 -4.77 -19.23
CA SER A 74 -1.88 -3.99 -20.40
C SER A 74 -1.39 -2.59 -20.03
N ASN A 75 -1.84 -2.05 -18.89
CA ASN A 75 -1.49 -0.73 -18.36
C ASN A 75 -1.09 -0.88 -16.88
N PRO A 76 0.12 -1.39 -16.60
CA PRO A 76 0.54 -1.72 -15.23
C PRO A 76 0.71 -0.49 -14.34
N GLY A 77 0.76 -0.73 -13.03
CA GLY A 77 1.03 0.26 -11.99
C GLY A 77 1.38 -0.44 -10.69
N SER A 78 2.63 -0.89 -10.61
CA SER A 78 3.19 -1.68 -9.51
C SER A 78 3.33 -0.89 -8.23
N ASP A 79 3.64 0.40 -8.34
CA ASP A 79 3.71 1.38 -7.25
C ASP A 79 2.38 1.44 -6.49
N VAL A 80 1.32 1.94 -7.14
CA VAL A 80 0.00 2.13 -6.52
C VAL A 80 -0.64 0.80 -6.10
N ALA A 81 -0.42 -0.28 -6.86
CA ALA A 81 -0.88 -1.60 -6.45
C ALA A 81 -0.08 -2.14 -5.25
N GLY A 82 1.24 -1.93 -5.21
CA GLY A 82 2.11 -2.30 -4.09
C GLY A 82 1.72 -1.59 -2.80
N GLU A 83 1.48 -0.27 -2.85
CA GLU A 83 1.02 0.52 -1.71
C GLU A 83 -0.39 0.10 -1.26
N MET A 84 -1.30 -0.20 -2.20
CA MET A 84 -2.63 -0.73 -1.87
C MET A 84 -2.51 -2.09 -1.13
N ALA A 85 -1.64 -2.98 -1.61
CA ALA A 85 -1.39 -4.26 -0.95
C ALA A 85 -0.81 -4.07 0.45
N ALA A 86 0.16 -3.16 0.62
CA ALA A 86 0.72 -2.79 1.92
C ALA A 86 -0.35 -2.28 2.89
N ALA A 87 -1.21 -1.35 2.44
CA ALA A 87 -2.28 -0.78 3.24
C ALA A 87 -3.29 -1.85 3.71
N LEU A 88 -3.72 -2.73 2.81
CA LEU A 88 -4.64 -3.82 3.10
C LEU A 88 -4.01 -4.88 4.04
N ALA A 89 -2.75 -5.24 3.81
CA ALA A 89 -2.01 -6.17 4.68
C ALA A 89 -1.84 -5.60 6.09
N ALA A 90 -1.40 -4.35 6.22
CA ALA A 90 -1.27 -3.68 7.51
C ALA A 90 -2.61 -3.56 8.24
N ALA A 91 -3.69 -3.22 7.54
CA ALA A 91 -5.02 -3.17 8.13
C ALA A 91 -5.54 -4.55 8.59
N SER A 92 -5.19 -5.62 7.87
CA SER A 92 -5.56 -6.99 8.29
C SER A 92 -5.02 -7.34 9.67
N LEU A 93 -3.83 -6.85 10.03
CA LEU A 93 -3.25 -7.00 11.36
C LEU A 93 -4.03 -6.20 12.41
N VAL A 94 -4.46 -4.96 12.09
CA VAL A 94 -5.21 -4.09 13.00
C VAL A 94 -6.55 -4.72 13.41
N PHE A 95 -7.24 -5.35 12.46
CA PHE A 95 -8.54 -5.97 12.69
C PHE A 95 -8.48 -7.45 13.10
N ARG A 96 -7.29 -8.06 13.13
CA ARG A 96 -7.10 -9.51 13.35
C ARG A 96 -7.86 -10.06 14.55
N SER A 97 -7.88 -9.33 15.66
CA SER A 97 -8.56 -9.76 16.89
C SER A 97 -10.01 -9.28 16.99
N SER A 98 -10.33 -8.10 16.44
CA SER A 98 -11.64 -7.47 16.59
C SER A 98 -12.65 -7.87 15.51
N ASP A 99 -12.19 -8.22 14.32
CA ASP A 99 -13.03 -8.65 13.18
C ASP A 99 -12.22 -9.58 12.25
N ARG A 100 -12.24 -10.87 12.58
CA ARG A 100 -11.46 -11.90 11.87
C ARG A 100 -11.91 -12.07 10.42
N GLN A 101 -13.20 -11.94 10.14
CA GLN A 101 -13.72 -12.12 8.78
C GLN A 101 -13.23 -11.00 7.87
N TYR A 102 -13.32 -9.75 8.33
CA TYR A 102 -12.81 -8.60 7.61
C TYR A 102 -11.29 -8.64 7.46
N ALA A 103 -10.55 -8.96 8.52
CA ALA A 103 -9.10 -9.16 8.45
C ALA A 103 -8.70 -10.21 7.40
N GLY A 104 -9.43 -11.33 7.35
CA GLY A 104 -9.22 -12.37 6.34
C GLY A 104 -9.53 -11.90 4.91
N LEU A 105 -10.56 -11.09 4.71
CA LEU A 105 -10.87 -10.48 3.41
C LEU A 105 -9.75 -9.52 2.97
N LEU A 106 -9.33 -8.60 3.84
CA LEU A 106 -8.24 -7.66 3.57
C LEU A 106 -6.95 -8.40 3.17
N LEU A 107 -6.56 -9.41 3.94
CA LEU A 107 -5.33 -10.16 3.69
C LEU A 107 -5.38 -10.91 2.35
N ARG A 108 -6.50 -11.59 2.04
CA ARG A 108 -6.67 -12.28 0.75
C ARG A 108 -6.59 -11.31 -0.42
N THR A 109 -7.19 -10.13 -0.31
CA THR A 109 -7.11 -9.10 -1.36
C THR A 109 -5.70 -8.54 -1.48
N ALA A 110 -5.01 -8.26 -0.37
CA ALA A 110 -3.63 -7.80 -0.37
C ALA A 110 -2.70 -8.76 -1.12
N ARG A 111 -2.83 -10.09 -0.88
CA ARG A 111 -2.04 -11.10 -1.61
C ARG A 111 -2.26 -11.02 -3.13
N LYS A 112 -3.52 -10.91 -3.58
CA LYS A 112 -3.88 -10.81 -5.00
C LYS A 112 -3.35 -9.52 -5.65
N VAL A 113 -3.46 -8.40 -4.94
CA VAL A 113 -3.01 -7.10 -5.43
C VAL A 113 -1.48 -7.04 -5.54
N LEU A 114 -0.74 -7.56 -4.55
CA LEU A 114 0.72 -7.62 -4.68
C LEU A 114 1.14 -8.59 -5.79
N GLN A 115 0.46 -9.72 -5.95
CA GLN A 115 0.73 -10.65 -7.05
C GLN A 115 0.58 -9.95 -8.42
N PHE A 116 -0.48 -9.16 -8.59
CA PHE A 116 -0.66 -8.33 -9.79
C PHE A 116 0.52 -7.38 -9.98
N ALA A 117 0.91 -6.64 -8.93
CA ALA A 117 1.99 -5.65 -8.98
C ALA A 117 3.35 -6.27 -9.34
N LEU A 118 3.64 -7.48 -8.83
CA LEU A 118 4.87 -8.22 -9.11
C LEU A 118 4.91 -8.79 -10.53
N GLN A 119 3.76 -9.25 -11.04
CA GLN A 119 3.62 -9.88 -12.34
C GLN A 119 3.63 -8.87 -13.49
N TYR A 120 2.96 -7.72 -13.31
CA TYR A 120 2.81 -6.69 -14.33
C TYR A 120 3.54 -5.42 -13.88
N ARG A 121 4.82 -5.33 -14.24
CA ARG A 121 5.72 -4.27 -13.75
C ARG A 121 5.62 -2.97 -14.54
N GLY A 122 5.53 -1.85 -13.83
CA GLY A 122 5.58 -0.50 -14.41
C GLY A 122 5.10 0.55 -13.41
N ALA A 123 5.54 1.80 -13.56
CA ALA A 123 5.02 2.89 -12.76
C ALA A 123 3.64 3.29 -13.29
N TYR A 124 2.66 3.58 -12.41
CA TYR A 124 1.31 3.88 -12.87
C TYR A 124 1.24 5.18 -13.70
N SER A 125 2.12 6.14 -13.40
CA SER A 125 2.22 7.41 -14.12
C SER A 125 2.78 7.26 -15.54
N ASP A 126 3.46 6.15 -15.88
CA ASP A 126 3.90 5.89 -17.27
C ASP A 126 2.69 5.75 -18.21
N ARG A 127 1.57 5.25 -17.69
CA ARG A 127 0.33 5.00 -18.45
C ARG A 127 -0.74 6.03 -18.18
N LEU A 128 -0.79 6.57 -16.97
CA LEU A 128 -1.82 7.51 -16.52
C LEU A 128 -1.29 8.95 -16.37
N GLY A 129 -0.06 9.23 -16.81
CA GLY A 129 0.62 10.52 -16.61
C GLY A 129 -0.21 11.74 -17.01
N SER A 130 -0.94 11.68 -18.13
CA SER A 130 -1.82 12.78 -18.57
C SER A 130 -2.96 13.10 -17.59
N SER A 131 -3.30 12.19 -16.68
CA SER A 131 -4.38 12.29 -15.72
C SER A 131 -3.91 12.43 -14.27
N VAL A 132 -2.71 11.94 -13.94
CA VAL A 132 -2.20 11.91 -12.54
C VAL A 132 -1.03 12.87 -12.31
N CYS A 133 -0.33 13.26 -13.36
CA CYS A 133 0.71 14.29 -13.29
C CYS A 133 0.11 15.68 -13.65
N PRO A 134 0.59 16.76 -13.01
CA PRO A 134 1.74 16.84 -12.11
C PRO A 134 1.41 16.61 -10.61
N PHE A 135 0.27 16.00 -10.28
CA PHE A 135 -0.22 15.92 -8.90
C PHE A 135 0.49 14.85 -8.07
N TYR A 136 0.52 13.60 -8.55
CA TYR A 136 1.12 12.46 -7.86
C TYR A 136 1.88 11.55 -8.83
N CYS A 137 2.90 12.06 -9.52
CA CYS A 137 3.72 11.22 -10.39
C CYS A 137 4.53 10.20 -9.58
N SER A 138 4.81 9.01 -10.13
CA SER A 138 5.83 8.13 -9.55
C SER A 138 7.20 8.69 -9.90
N TYR A 139 7.91 9.22 -8.89
CA TYR A 139 9.27 9.78 -9.06
C TYR A 139 10.35 8.80 -8.62
N SER A 140 10.11 8.05 -7.54
CA SER A 140 10.98 6.97 -7.03
C SER A 140 10.92 5.69 -7.88
N GLY A 141 9.88 5.54 -8.70
CA GLY A 141 9.57 4.30 -9.40
C GLY A 141 8.59 3.45 -8.61
N TYR A 142 8.76 2.12 -8.66
CA TYR A 142 7.83 1.17 -8.05
C TYR A 142 8.50 0.10 -7.18
N LYS A 143 9.84 0.08 -7.14
CA LYS A 143 10.58 -1.01 -6.48
C LYS A 143 10.41 -0.95 -4.97
N ASP A 144 10.39 0.25 -4.42
CA ASP A 144 10.19 0.50 -3.01
C ASP A 144 8.78 0.12 -2.56
N GLU A 145 7.72 0.31 -3.36
CA GLU A 145 6.38 -0.20 -3.02
C GLU A 145 6.28 -1.72 -3.14
N LEU A 146 6.98 -2.34 -4.08
CA LEU A 146 7.04 -3.80 -4.14
C LEU A 146 7.74 -4.38 -2.90
N LEU A 147 8.83 -3.76 -2.46
CA LEU A 147 9.53 -4.11 -1.23
C LEU A 147 8.63 -3.88 -0.01
N TRP A 148 7.97 -2.73 0.06
CA TRP A 148 7.08 -2.33 1.13
C TRP A 148 5.86 -3.24 1.27
N GLY A 149 5.19 -3.53 0.14
CA GLY A 149 4.06 -4.45 0.08
C GLY A 149 4.46 -5.87 0.49
N ALA A 150 5.61 -6.35 0.03
CA ALA A 150 6.14 -7.64 0.44
C ALA A 150 6.49 -7.67 1.93
N ALA A 151 7.10 -6.61 2.48
CA ALA A 151 7.42 -6.49 3.90
C ALA A 151 6.16 -6.54 4.80
N TRP A 152 5.09 -5.85 4.41
CA TRP A 152 3.81 -5.92 5.14
C TRP A 152 3.13 -7.27 5.05
N LEU A 153 3.13 -7.89 3.87
CA LEU A 153 2.58 -9.23 3.72
C LEU A 153 3.40 -10.25 4.51
N PHE A 154 4.73 -10.14 4.51
CA PHE A 154 5.59 -10.97 5.34
C PHE A 154 5.26 -10.80 6.82
N ARG A 155 5.17 -9.57 7.34
CA ARG A 155 4.73 -9.31 8.72
C ARG A 155 3.32 -9.85 9.01
N ALA A 156 2.43 -9.84 8.03
CA ALA A 156 1.06 -10.31 8.21
C ALA A 156 0.93 -11.84 8.18
N THR A 157 1.78 -12.55 7.43
CA THR A 157 1.59 -13.98 7.16
C THR A 157 2.71 -14.88 7.67
N ASN A 158 3.91 -14.35 7.85
CA ASN A 158 5.16 -15.08 8.06
C ASN A 158 5.45 -16.12 6.94
N GLU A 159 4.94 -15.89 5.73
CA GLU A 159 5.17 -16.81 4.60
C GLU A 159 6.51 -16.52 3.92
N VAL A 160 7.34 -17.57 3.80
CA VAL A 160 8.69 -17.50 3.20
C VAL A 160 8.71 -16.94 1.77
N GLN A 161 7.61 -17.04 1.01
CA GLN A 161 7.52 -16.47 -0.33
C GLN A 161 7.74 -14.95 -0.32
N TYR A 162 7.21 -14.22 0.67
CA TYR A 162 7.38 -12.77 0.75
C TYR A 162 8.79 -12.40 1.18
N TYR A 163 9.40 -13.19 2.07
CA TYR A 163 10.82 -13.07 2.40
C TYR A 163 11.72 -13.24 1.18
N ASN A 164 11.45 -14.24 0.34
CA ASN A 164 12.21 -14.45 -0.90
C ASN A 164 12.03 -13.29 -1.88
N ILE A 165 10.81 -12.73 -1.98
CA ILE A 165 10.56 -11.52 -2.78
C ILE A 165 11.39 -10.34 -2.26
N ILE A 166 11.36 -10.07 -0.95
CA ILE A 166 12.16 -9.02 -0.30
C ILE A 166 13.64 -9.18 -0.65
N LYS A 167 14.20 -10.39 -0.51
CA LYS A 167 15.59 -10.68 -0.89
C LYS A 167 15.86 -10.45 -2.37
N SER A 168 14.93 -10.82 -3.25
CA SER A 168 15.11 -10.70 -4.70
C SER A 168 15.05 -9.26 -5.22
N LEU A 169 14.32 -8.38 -4.53
CA LEU A 169 14.22 -6.98 -4.92
C LEU A 169 15.46 -6.18 -4.55
N GLY A 170 16.24 -6.67 -3.58
CA GLY A 170 17.37 -5.94 -3.00
C GLY A 170 16.89 -4.78 -2.13
N ALA A 171 17.84 -4.17 -1.42
CA ALA A 171 17.65 -2.96 -0.63
C ALA A 171 18.77 -1.95 -0.90
N ASP A 172 19.37 -2.06 -2.09
CA ASP A 172 20.64 -1.41 -2.42
C ASP A 172 20.48 0.09 -2.74
N ASP A 173 19.24 0.56 -2.90
CA ASP A 173 18.96 1.99 -3.05
C ASP A 173 19.03 2.67 -1.66
N GLN A 174 19.76 3.78 -1.60
CA GLN A 174 19.90 4.51 -0.34
C GLN A 174 18.54 5.05 0.12
N PRO A 175 18.14 4.77 1.37
CA PRO A 175 16.91 5.30 1.92
C PRO A 175 17.02 6.83 2.04
N ASP A 176 16.14 7.54 1.34
CA ASP A 176 15.86 8.96 1.57
C ASP A 176 14.62 9.09 2.50
N LEU A 177 14.03 10.28 2.53
CA LEU A 177 12.85 10.60 3.33
C LEU A 177 11.64 9.71 2.96
N PHE A 178 11.07 9.05 3.96
CA PHE A 178 9.82 8.31 3.82
C PHE A 178 8.68 9.26 3.40
N SER A 179 8.01 8.96 2.31
CA SER A 179 6.94 9.79 1.76
C SER A 179 5.84 8.95 1.10
N TRP A 180 4.87 9.64 0.48
CA TRP A 180 3.87 8.97 -0.35
C TRP A 180 4.48 8.38 -1.64
N ASP A 181 5.70 8.76 -2.02
CA ASP A 181 6.42 8.33 -3.23
C ASP A 181 7.58 7.39 -2.89
N ASN A 182 8.36 7.60 -1.82
CA ASN A 182 9.50 6.73 -1.47
C ASN A 182 9.32 5.97 -0.13
N LYS A 183 9.44 4.63 -0.15
CA LYS A 183 9.09 3.73 0.97
C LYS A 183 10.29 2.98 1.53
N TYR A 184 11.49 3.15 0.97
CA TYR A 184 12.68 2.39 1.38
C TYR A 184 12.97 2.50 2.88
N SER A 185 13.02 3.72 3.41
CA SER A 185 13.26 3.95 4.84
C SER A 185 12.20 3.29 5.74
N GLY A 186 10.93 3.32 5.32
CA GLY A 186 9.84 2.64 6.02
C GLY A 186 9.99 1.11 5.98
N ALA A 187 10.30 0.56 4.81
CA ALA A 187 10.52 -0.87 4.63
C ALA A 187 11.69 -1.38 5.48
N HIS A 188 12.81 -0.65 5.52
CA HIS A 188 13.98 -1.04 6.30
C HIS A 188 13.67 -1.08 7.81
N VAL A 189 12.97 -0.06 8.33
CA VAL A 189 12.53 -0.03 9.74
C VAL A 189 11.53 -1.14 10.05
N LEU A 190 10.66 -1.49 9.10
CA LEU A 190 9.70 -2.57 9.28
C LEU A 190 10.39 -3.93 9.34
N LEU A 191 11.34 -4.19 8.43
CA LEU A 191 12.03 -5.47 8.30
C LEU A 191 13.04 -5.72 9.42
N SER A 192 13.71 -4.68 9.92
CA SER A 192 14.63 -4.80 11.07
C SER A 192 13.95 -5.29 12.34
N ARG A 193 12.64 -5.12 12.46
CA ARG A 193 11.88 -5.64 13.59
C ARG A 193 11.51 -7.11 13.42
N VAL A 194 11.17 -7.51 12.20
CA VAL A 194 10.81 -8.90 11.90
C VAL A 194 12.01 -9.82 12.17
N SER A 195 13.23 -9.36 11.84
CA SER A 195 14.45 -10.11 12.18
C SER A 195 14.62 -10.33 13.68
N THR A 196 14.35 -9.30 14.50
CA THR A 196 14.51 -9.40 15.96
C THR A 196 13.44 -10.26 16.66
N GLN A 197 12.26 -10.45 16.06
CA GLN A 197 11.13 -11.14 16.70
C GLN A 197 10.96 -12.61 16.26
N ASP A 198 11.29 -12.93 15.01
CA ASP A 198 10.97 -14.24 14.41
C ASP A 198 12.19 -15.17 14.24
N ASN A 199 13.26 -14.97 15.03
CA ASN A 199 14.52 -15.76 14.99
C ASN A 199 15.27 -15.75 13.64
N TYR A 200 14.95 -14.85 12.72
CA TYR A 200 15.81 -14.57 11.57
C TYR A 200 17.04 -13.78 12.05
N SER A 201 18.24 -14.32 11.85
CA SER A 201 19.45 -13.66 12.39
C SER A 201 19.59 -12.23 11.83
N VAL A 202 20.09 -11.29 12.64
CA VAL A 202 20.41 -9.92 12.17
C VAL A 202 21.31 -9.93 10.92
N LEU A 203 22.12 -10.99 10.75
CA LEU A 203 22.94 -11.25 9.58
C LEU A 203 22.14 -11.49 8.29
N GLU A 204 20.92 -12.03 8.38
CA GLU A 204 20.09 -12.31 7.19
C GLU A 204 19.51 -11.06 6.54
N PHE A 205 19.37 -9.99 7.31
CA PHE A 205 18.95 -8.66 6.86
C PHE A 205 20.07 -7.62 6.99
N GLY A 206 21.32 -8.06 7.22
CA GLY A 206 22.47 -7.16 7.34
C GLY A 206 22.69 -6.30 6.10
N TRP A 207 22.24 -6.78 4.93
CA TRP A 207 22.24 -6.04 3.67
C TRP A 207 21.24 -4.86 3.61
N LEU A 208 20.30 -4.75 4.55
CA LEU A 208 19.36 -3.61 4.62
C LEU A 208 20.00 -2.34 5.20
N PHE A 209 21.19 -2.45 5.80
CA PHE A 209 21.89 -1.38 6.48
C PHE A 209 23.34 -1.34 6.00
N PRO A 210 23.67 -0.53 4.97
CA PRO A 210 25.05 -0.34 4.52
C PRO A 210 25.92 0.36 5.58
#